data_AF-A0A6L7QN07-F1
#
_entry.id   AF-A0A6L7QN07-F1
#
_cell.length_a   1.000
_cell.length_b   1.000
_cell.length_c   1.000
_cell.angle_alpha   90.00
_cell.angle_beta   90.00
_cell.angle_gamma   90.00
#
_symmetry.space_group_name_H-M   'P 1'
#
loop_
_entity.id
_entity.type
_entity.pdbx_description
1 polymer ?
#
loop_
_entity_poly.entity_id
_entity_poly.type
_entity_poly.pdbx_seq_one_letter_code
_entity_poly.pdbx_strand_id
1 'polypeptide(L)'
;VIPYVQRHEFEGLLFSDVSVFAGLIEAPEGSVEALQKIRSHFQTPEDINDNKDTAPSKRIKKVIPWYDKRVNAPLLAIEIGLATIRTECPRFNSWVTSLESLGS
;
A
#
# COMPACT_ATOMS: atom_id res chain seq x y z
N VAL A 1 18.51 9.18 13.26
CA VAL A 1 17.48 8.52 12.43
C VAL A 1 17.10 9.50 11.33
N ILE A 2 17.13 9.08 10.07
CA ILE A 2 16.65 9.91 8.95
C ILE A 2 15.12 9.81 8.94
N PRO A 3 14.38 10.91 9.17
CA PRO A 3 12.93 10.86 9.25
C PRO A 3 12.34 10.63 7.85
N TYR A 4 11.33 9.78 7.80
CA TYR A 4 10.44 9.63 6.64
C TYR A 4 9.01 9.83 7.08
N VAL A 5 8.32 10.70 6.35
CA VAL A 5 6.89 10.88 6.49
C VAL A 5 6.26 10.16 5.32
N GLN A 6 5.56 9.06 5.61
CA GLN A 6 4.65 8.49 4.64
C GLN A 6 3.57 9.54 4.36
N ARG A 7 3.51 10.04 3.13
CA ARG A 7 2.73 11.26 2.78
C ARG A 7 1.26 11.14 3.16
N HIS A 8 0.75 9.91 3.09
CA HIS A 8 -0.65 9.59 3.29
C HIS A 8 -0.78 8.53 4.39
N GLU A 9 -1.42 7.42 4.08
CA GLU A 9 -1.57 6.30 5.02
C GLU A 9 -0.58 5.19 4.66
N PHE A 10 -0.30 4.32 5.62
CA PHE A 10 0.50 3.11 5.39
C PHE A 10 -0.09 2.26 4.27
N GLU A 11 -1.42 2.21 4.20
CA GLU A 11 -2.22 1.49 3.21
C GLU A 11 -1.94 1.93 1.77
N GLY A 12 -1.37 3.11 1.54
CA GLY A 12 -0.90 3.51 0.21
C GLY A 12 0.16 2.54 -0.33
N LEU A 13 1.05 2.02 0.53
CA LEU A 13 2.07 1.04 0.15
C LEU A 13 1.45 -0.31 -0.24
N LEU A 14 0.24 -0.64 0.24
CA LEU A 14 -0.40 -1.92 -0.07
C LEU A 14 -0.91 -1.97 -1.51
N PHE A 15 -1.01 -0.83 -2.19
CA PHE A 15 -1.33 -0.77 -3.61
C PHE A 15 -0.14 -1.11 -4.52
N SER A 16 1.04 -1.43 -3.96
CA SER A 16 2.17 -1.98 -4.71
C SER A 16 1.87 -3.35 -5.32
N ASP A 17 1.04 -4.17 -4.65
CA ASP A 17 0.48 -5.38 -5.25
C ASP A 17 -0.88 -5.72 -4.62
N VAL A 18 -1.95 -5.41 -5.36
CA VAL A 18 -3.32 -5.65 -4.91
C VAL A 18 -3.79 -7.08 -5.14
N SER A 19 -3.04 -7.90 -5.90
CA SER A 19 -3.43 -9.30 -6.16
C SER A 19 -3.40 -10.15 -4.89
N VAL A 20 -2.51 -9.81 -3.97
CA VAL A 20 -2.35 -10.42 -2.65
C VAL A 20 -3.63 -10.37 -1.80
N PHE A 21 -4.50 -9.39 -2.04
CA PHE A 21 -5.73 -9.19 -1.25
C PHE A 21 -6.72 -10.35 -1.42
N ALA A 22 -6.80 -10.95 -2.61
CA ALA A 22 -7.72 -12.07 -2.86
C ALA A 22 -7.36 -13.28 -2.00
N GLY A 23 -6.07 -13.63 -1.93
CA GLY A 23 -5.61 -14.82 -1.21
C GLY A 23 -5.55 -14.63 0.31
N LEU A 24 -5.03 -13.49 0.76
CA LEU A 24 -4.67 -13.33 2.18
C LEU A 24 -5.84 -12.96 3.09
N ILE A 25 -6.80 -12.20 2.58
CA ILE A 25 -7.94 -11.69 3.38
C ILE A 25 -9.30 -12.04 2.78
N GLU A 26 -9.30 -13.04 1.88
CA GLU A 26 -10.48 -13.57 1.21
C GLU A 26 -11.32 -12.47 0.53
N ALA A 27 -10.66 -11.50 -0.12
CA ALA A 27 -11.37 -10.36 -0.70
C ALA A 27 -12.49 -10.81 -1.67
N PRO A 28 -13.65 -10.12 -1.68
CA PRO A 28 -14.75 -10.46 -2.58
C PRO A 28 -14.31 -10.54 -4.05
N GLU A 29 -14.97 -11.39 -4.84
CA GLU A 29 -14.79 -11.41 -6.30
C GLU A 29 -14.95 -9.98 -6.89
N GLY A 30 -14.06 -9.60 -7.81
CA GLY A 30 -14.02 -8.25 -8.39
C GLY A 30 -13.26 -7.21 -7.55
N SER A 31 -12.83 -7.55 -6.33
CA SER A 31 -12.14 -6.59 -5.45
C SER A 31 -10.75 -6.24 -5.96
N VAL A 32 -10.00 -7.22 -6.46
CA VAL A 32 -8.65 -7.00 -6.99
C VAL A 32 -8.73 -6.08 -8.20
N GLU A 33 -9.65 -6.33 -9.12
CA GLU A 33 -9.89 -5.53 -10.31
C GLU A 33 -10.30 -4.09 -9.94
N ALA A 34 -11.16 -3.93 -8.93
CA ALA A 34 -11.55 -2.62 -8.43
C ALA A 34 -10.36 -1.85 -7.82
N LEU A 35 -9.51 -2.51 -7.05
CA LEU A 35 -8.31 -1.92 -6.45
C LEU A 35 -7.23 -1.61 -7.51
N GLN A 36 -7.07 -2.47 -8.52
CA GLN A 36 -6.18 -2.23 -9.66
C GLN A 36 -6.65 -1.04 -10.49
N LYS A 37 -7.97 -0.94 -10.73
CA LYS A 37 -8.56 0.23 -11.38
C LYS A 37 -8.30 1.48 -10.58
N ILE A 38 -8.34 1.44 -9.24
CA ILE A 38 -7.95 2.60 -8.42
C ILE A 38 -6.46 2.91 -8.62
N ARG A 39 -5.57 1.93 -8.48
CA ARG A 39 -4.11 2.08 -8.62
C ARG A 39 -3.70 2.68 -9.97
N SER A 40 -4.42 2.36 -11.06
CA SER A 40 -4.09 2.83 -12.41
C SER A 40 -4.36 4.32 -12.66
N HIS A 41 -5.10 5.00 -11.77
CA HIS A 41 -5.30 6.46 -11.87
C HIS A 41 -4.12 7.27 -11.32
N PHE A 42 -3.12 6.61 -10.74
CA PHE A 42 -1.99 7.25 -10.08
C PHE A 42 -0.68 6.77 -10.68
N GLN A 43 0.34 7.63 -10.68
CA GLN A 43 1.66 7.24 -11.17
C GLN A 43 2.29 6.19 -10.26
N THR A 44 2.25 6.42 -8.94
CA THR A 44 2.78 5.51 -7.93
C THR A 44 1.72 5.21 -6.85
N PRO A 45 1.87 4.12 -6.08
CA PRO A 45 1.02 3.88 -4.90
C PRO A 45 1.12 5.01 -3.87
N GLU A 46 2.25 5.71 -3.82
CA GLU A 46 2.52 6.81 -2.89
C GLU A 46 1.68 8.07 -3.19
N ASP A 47 1.11 8.15 -4.39
CA ASP A 47 0.26 9.26 -4.82
C ASP A 47 -1.23 9.01 -4.58
N ILE A 48 -1.61 7.81 -4.11
CA ILE A 48 -3.01 7.46 -3.85
C ILE A 48 -3.50 8.20 -2.60
N ASN A 49 -3.96 9.44 -2.75
CA ASN A 49 -4.78 10.16 -1.77
C ASN A 49 -5.22 11.52 -2.31
N ASP A 50 -6.53 11.69 -2.54
CA ASP A 50 -7.07 12.97 -3.03
C ASP A 50 -7.71 13.81 -1.90
N ASN A 51 -8.43 13.16 -0.97
CA ASN A 51 -9.17 13.78 0.12
C ASN A 51 -9.51 12.78 1.24
N LYS A 52 -10.09 13.28 2.34
CA LYS A 52 -10.47 12.49 3.53
C LYS A 52 -11.36 11.27 3.25
N ASP A 53 -12.21 11.33 2.24
CA ASP A 53 -13.20 10.29 1.89
C ASP A 53 -12.64 9.30 0.85
N THR A 54 -11.47 9.61 0.29
CA THR A 54 -10.75 8.81 -0.71
C THR A 54 -9.34 8.44 -0.26
N ALA A 55 -9.07 8.48 1.05
CA ALA A 55 -7.83 7.99 1.62
C ALA A 55 -7.64 6.48 1.31
N PRO A 56 -6.40 5.97 1.21
CA PRO A 56 -6.12 4.57 0.90
C PRO A 56 -6.93 3.55 1.72
N SER A 57 -6.97 3.70 3.05
CA SER A 57 -7.71 2.79 3.93
C SER A 57 -9.22 2.81 3.66
N LYS A 58 -9.77 3.97 3.27
CA LYS A 58 -11.18 4.13 2.89
C LYS A 58 -11.47 3.49 1.53
N ARG A 59 -10.55 3.60 0.57
CA ARG A 59 -10.66 2.94 -0.73
C ARG A 59 -10.69 1.42 -0.59
N ILE A 60 -9.75 0.88 0.21
CA ILE A 60 -9.73 -0.56 0.52
C ILE A 60 -11.03 -0.97 1.23
N LYS A 61 -11.44 -0.24 2.27
CA LYS A 61 -12.65 -0.58 3.04
C LYS A 61 -13.96 -0.47 2.23
N LYS A 62 -14.01 0.40 1.21
CA LYS A 62 -15.17 0.48 0.30
C LYS A 62 -15.27 -0.76 -0.59
N VAL A 63 -14.14 -1.32 -1.02
CA VAL A 63 -14.08 -2.53 -1.84
C VAL A 63 -14.24 -3.79 -0.98
N ILE A 64 -13.64 -3.79 0.21
CA ILE A 64 -13.58 -4.93 1.14
C ILE A 64 -14.13 -4.46 2.50
N PRO A 65 -15.44 -4.60 2.76
CA PRO A 65 -16.10 -4.00 3.93
C PRO A 65 -15.52 -4.41 5.29
N TRP A 66 -15.02 -5.64 5.39
CA TRP A 66 -14.42 -6.20 6.61
C TRP A 66 -12.92 -5.90 6.76
N TYR A 67 -12.33 -5.11 5.88
CA TYR A 67 -10.93 -4.70 6.02
C TYR A 67 -10.69 -3.98 7.36
N ASP A 68 -9.85 -4.57 8.22
CA ASP A 68 -9.31 -3.93 9.42
C ASP A 68 -7.84 -3.60 9.22
N LYS A 69 -7.52 -2.31 9.15
CA LYS A 69 -6.15 -1.85 8.94
C LYS A 69 -5.14 -2.28 10.01
N ARG A 70 -5.58 -2.58 11.23
CA ARG A 70 -4.68 -3.00 12.32
C ARG A 70 -4.23 -4.44 12.15
N VAL A 71 -5.12 -5.28 11.62
CA VAL A 71 -4.89 -6.72 11.46
C VAL A 71 -4.39 -7.02 10.06
N ASN A 72 -5.08 -6.52 9.04
CA ASN A 72 -4.86 -6.90 7.65
C ASN A 72 -3.69 -6.14 7.02
N ALA A 73 -3.49 -4.87 7.34
CA ALA A 73 -2.45 -4.06 6.68
C ALA A 73 -1.04 -4.62 6.89
N PRO A 74 -0.61 -5.00 8.12
CA PRO A 74 0.71 -5.59 8.33
C PRO A 74 0.87 -6.94 7.60
N LEU A 75 -0.17 -7.78 7.62
CA LEU A 75 -0.14 -9.09 6.95
C LEU A 75 0.01 -8.92 5.43
N LEU A 76 -0.76 -8.01 4.83
CA LEU A 76 -0.65 -7.69 3.41
C LEU A 76 0.73 -7.16 3.06
N ALA A 77 1.32 -6.27 3.87
CA ALA A 77 2.66 -5.76 3.61
C ALA A 77 3.75 -6.84 3.67
N ILE A 78 3.60 -7.81 4.59
CA ILE A 78 4.49 -8.97 4.69
C ILE A 78 4.39 -9.82 3.41
N GLU A 79 3.16 -10.11 2.97
CA GLU A 79 2.92 -10.97 1.81
C GLU A 79 3.30 -10.29 0.47
N ILE A 80 3.06 -8.99 0.32
CA ILE A 80 3.53 -8.19 -0.83
C ILE A 80 5.05 -8.17 -0.89
N GLY A 81 5.70 -8.07 0.27
CA GLY A 81 7.15 -8.10 0.41
C GLY A 81 7.82 -6.74 0.17
N LEU A 82 8.94 -6.54 0.88
CA LEU A 82 9.69 -5.28 0.86
C LEU A 82 10.23 -4.94 -0.53
N ALA A 83 10.67 -5.94 -1.31
CA ALA A 83 11.24 -5.72 -2.65
C ALA A 83 10.20 -5.12 -3.61
N THR A 84 8.97 -5.65 -3.59
CA THR A 84 7.85 -5.14 -4.40
C THR A 84 7.47 -3.73 -3.98
N ILE A 85 7.33 -3.49 -2.67
CA ILE A 85 7.03 -2.16 -2.14
C ILE A 85 8.11 -1.15 -2.56
N ARG A 86 9.39 -1.49 -2.45
CA ARG A 86 10.50 -0.60 -2.87
C ARG A 86 10.51 -0.34 -4.38
N THR A 87 10.14 -1.33 -5.19
CA THR A 87 10.08 -1.17 -6.64
C THR A 87 8.98 -0.18 -7.04
N GLU A 88 7.81 -0.30 -6.42
CA GLU A 88 6.64 0.52 -6.75
C GLU A 88 6.58 1.87 -6.04
N CYS A 89 7.28 2.04 -4.92
CA CYS A 89 7.25 3.25 -4.08
C CYS A 89 8.63 3.94 -4.01
N PRO A 90 8.97 4.81 -4.98
CA PRO A 90 10.29 5.45 -5.06
C PRO A 90 10.73 6.25 -3.83
N ARG A 91 9.81 6.95 -3.14
CA ARG A 91 10.18 7.76 -1.97
C ARG A 91 10.43 6.89 -0.76
N PHE A 92 9.58 5.88 -0.55
CA PHE A 92 9.83 4.83 0.44
C PHE A 92 11.17 4.14 0.18
N ASN A 93 11.45 3.76 -1.06
CA ASN A 93 12.72 3.14 -1.45
C ASN A 93 13.92 4.06 -1.16
N SER A 94 13.84 5.34 -1.53
CA SER A 94 14.90 6.31 -1.27
C SER A 94 15.22 6.42 0.23
N TRP A 95 14.19 6.40 1.08
CA TRP A 95 14.38 6.39 2.53
C TRP A 95 15.04 5.10 3.02
N VAL A 96 14.54 3.93 2.61
CA VAL A 96 15.12 2.64 2.99
C VAL A 96 16.59 2.55 2.57
N THR A 97 16.90 2.93 1.33
CA THR A 97 18.29 2.98 0.83
C THR A 97 19.17 3.91 1.67
N SER A 98 18.65 5.06 2.09
CA SER A 98 19.37 5.99 2.97
C SER A 98 19.63 5.41 4.37
N LEU A 99 18.72 4.57 4.88
CA LEU A 99 18.93 3.86 6.14
C LEU A 99 19.96 2.75 6.01
N GLU A 100 19.90 1.98 4.92
CA GLU A 100 20.86 0.90 4.62
C GLU A 100 22.29 1.44 4.52
N SER A 101 22.49 2.65 4.00
CA SER A 101 23.81 3.29 3.90
C SER A 101 24.39 3.80 5.22
N LEU A 102 23.65 3.75 6.34
CA LEU A 102 24.14 4.23 7.65
C LEU A 102 25.04 3.21 8.37
N GLY A 103 24.92 1.93 8.03
CA GLY A 103 25.74 0.84 8.60
C GLY A 103 26.85 0.37 7.67
N SER A 104 27.12 1.13 6.60
CA SER A 104 28.19 0.89 5.61
C SER A 104 29.47 1.63 5.97
#